data_AF-A0A2V7PWI9-F1
#
_entry.id   AF-A0A2V7PWI9-F1
#
_cell.length_a   1.000
_cell.length_b   1.000
_cell.length_c   1.000
_cell.angle_alpha   90.00
_cell.angle_beta   90.00
_cell.angle_gamma   90.00
#
_symmetry.space_group_name_H-M   'P 1'
#
loop_
_entity.id
_entity.type
_entity.pdbx_description
1 polymer ?
#
loop_
_entity_poly.entity_id
_entity_poly.type
_entity_poly.pdbx_seq_one_letter_code
_entity_poly.pdbx_strand_id
1 'polypeptide(L)'
;MTTRAGLRPVVLGTFAVAAAYGSAFAPGGAPRWAPWAMIVGIALTTVGLMALGASRPGRRSRVLLIPLGFTFVVLLGGFGLALALPGGEGPATPLLAGLPPRAALILYGIGLLPALVLPLAYALTFRRMTLDEADIERIRAVRAAESGGGSGR
;
A
#
# COMPACT_ATOMS: atom_id res chain seq x y z
N MET A 1 10.83 -18.13 8.96
CA MET A 1 9.42 -18.14 9.47
C MET A 1 8.59 -16.91 9.07
N THR A 2 9.16 -15.85 8.47
CA THR A 2 8.45 -14.64 8.01
C THR A 2 7.73 -14.81 6.67
N THR A 3 8.25 -15.60 5.75
CA THR A 3 7.64 -15.87 4.43
C THR A 3 6.25 -16.49 4.53
N ARG A 4 6.03 -17.39 5.51
CA ARG A 4 4.71 -18.01 5.75
C ARG A 4 3.67 -17.01 6.25
N ALA A 5 4.10 -15.90 6.89
CA ALA A 5 3.18 -14.90 7.43
C ALA A 5 2.58 -14.01 6.34
N GLY A 6 3.32 -13.71 5.28
CA GLY A 6 2.80 -12.96 4.12
C GLY A 6 1.99 -13.83 3.14
N LEU A 7 2.27 -15.13 3.07
CA LEU A 7 1.56 -16.04 2.16
C LEU A 7 0.09 -16.25 2.56
N ARG A 8 -0.19 -16.39 3.86
CA ARG A 8 -1.56 -16.58 4.39
C ARG A 8 -2.55 -15.49 3.96
N PRO A 9 -2.26 -14.19 4.15
CA PRO A 9 -3.17 -13.12 3.72
C PRO A 9 -3.30 -13.05 2.20
N VAL A 10 -2.26 -13.37 1.42
CA VAL A 10 -2.38 -13.47 -0.04
C VAL A 10 -3.40 -14.55 -0.42
N VAL A 11 -3.23 -15.77 0.11
CA VAL A 11 -4.12 -16.89 -0.22
C VAL A 11 -5.56 -16.60 0.21
N LEU A 12 -5.76 -16.14 1.45
CA LEU A 12 -7.09 -15.78 1.95
C LEU A 12 -7.71 -14.65 1.14
N GLY A 13 -6.92 -13.63 0.79
CA GLY A 13 -7.35 -12.51 -0.02
C GLY A 13 -7.79 -12.93 -1.41
N THR A 14 -7.01 -13.78 -2.07
CA THR A 14 -7.34 -14.35 -3.39
C THR A 14 -8.65 -15.14 -3.34
N PHE A 15 -8.86 -15.99 -2.34
CA PHE A 15 -10.13 -16.72 -2.20
C PHE A 15 -11.32 -15.78 -1.95
N ALA A 16 -11.13 -14.74 -1.13
CA ALA A 16 -12.18 -13.76 -0.88
C ALA A 16 -12.57 -12.97 -2.15
N VAL A 17 -11.58 -12.54 -2.94
CA VAL A 17 -11.80 -11.89 -4.25
C VAL A 17 -12.49 -12.85 -5.22
N ALA A 18 -12.03 -14.10 -5.31
CA ALA A 18 -12.62 -15.10 -6.19
C ALA A 18 -14.08 -15.40 -5.81
N ALA A 19 -14.38 -15.53 -4.51
CA ALA A 19 -15.74 -15.74 -4.02
C ALA A 19 -16.64 -14.52 -4.30
N ALA A 20 -16.13 -13.31 -4.05
CA ALA A 20 -16.84 -12.08 -4.33
C ALA A 20 -17.15 -11.94 -5.83
N TYR A 21 -16.16 -12.16 -6.69
CA TYR A 21 -16.34 -12.10 -8.14
C TYR A 21 -17.26 -13.21 -8.65
N GLY A 22 -17.06 -14.45 -8.17
CA GLY A 22 -17.90 -15.60 -8.51
C GLY A 22 -19.37 -15.39 -8.15
N SER A 23 -19.64 -14.68 -7.06
CA SER A 23 -21.02 -14.36 -6.65
C SER A 23 -21.78 -13.47 -7.64
N ALA A 24 -21.08 -12.76 -8.54
CA ALA A 24 -21.73 -11.97 -9.58
C ALA A 24 -22.46 -12.84 -10.63
N PHE A 25 -22.08 -14.11 -10.74
CA PHE A 25 -22.72 -15.07 -11.65
C PHE A 25 -23.85 -15.87 -10.98
N ALA A 26 -24.14 -15.60 -9.70
CA ALA A 26 -25.23 -16.27 -8.99
C ALA A 26 -26.61 -15.76 -9.47
N PRO A 27 -27.62 -16.64 -9.56
CA PRO A 27 -28.99 -16.22 -9.83
C PRO A 27 -29.47 -15.25 -8.74
N GLY A 28 -29.99 -14.08 -9.14
CA GLY A 28 -30.44 -13.03 -8.21
C GLY A 28 -29.45 -11.88 -8.01
N GLY A 29 -28.29 -11.92 -8.67
CA GLY A 29 -27.29 -10.85 -8.64
C GLY A 29 -26.35 -10.94 -7.44
N ALA A 30 -25.41 -9.99 -7.36
CA ALA A 30 -24.36 -10.02 -6.35
C ALA A 30 -24.94 -9.82 -4.93
N PRO A 31 -24.70 -10.73 -3.98
CA PRO A 31 -25.15 -10.59 -2.61
C PRO A 31 -24.44 -9.44 -1.90
N ARG A 32 -25.08 -8.86 -0.87
CA ARG A 32 -24.59 -7.67 -0.14
C ARG A 32 -23.22 -7.84 0.52
N TRP A 33 -22.80 -9.08 0.80
CA TRP A 33 -21.49 -9.37 1.36
C TRP A 33 -20.36 -9.33 0.31
N ALA A 34 -20.67 -9.47 -0.98
CA ALA A 34 -19.68 -9.62 -2.03
C ALA A 34 -18.77 -8.38 -2.18
N PRO A 35 -19.29 -7.14 -2.17
CA PRO A 35 -18.43 -5.95 -2.20
C PRO A 35 -17.50 -5.87 -0.97
N TRP A 36 -17.96 -6.27 0.21
CA TRP A 36 -17.13 -6.30 1.41
C TRP A 36 -16.03 -7.36 1.33
N ALA A 37 -16.38 -8.57 0.86
CA ALA A 37 -15.40 -9.63 0.62
C ALA A 37 -14.37 -9.24 -0.45
N MET A 38 -14.78 -8.50 -1.48
CA MET A 38 -13.88 -7.96 -2.51
C MET A 38 -12.85 -7.01 -1.89
N ILE A 39 -13.29 -6.03 -1.10
CA ILE A 39 -12.41 -5.03 -0.48
C ILE A 39 -11.44 -5.67 0.51
N VAL A 40 -11.97 -6.50 1.42
CA VAL A 40 -11.14 -7.23 2.40
C VAL A 40 -10.14 -8.11 1.66
N GLY A 41 -10.58 -8.79 0.60
CA GLY A 41 -9.75 -9.64 -0.23
C GLY A 41 -8.59 -8.87 -0.87
N ILE A 42 -8.88 -7.76 -1.56
CA ILE A 42 -7.86 -6.89 -2.17
C ILE A 42 -6.88 -6.39 -1.11
N ALA A 43 -7.37 -5.85 0.01
CA ALA A 43 -6.53 -5.33 1.08
C ALA A 43 -5.59 -6.40 1.66
N LEU A 44 -6.09 -7.61 1.90
CA LEU A 44 -5.27 -8.74 2.37
C LEU A 44 -4.21 -9.14 1.34
N THR A 45 -4.58 -9.21 0.06
CA THR A 45 -3.64 -9.57 -1.01
C THR A 45 -2.52 -8.54 -1.13
N THR A 46 -2.86 -7.25 -1.14
CA THR A 46 -1.88 -6.14 -1.22
C THR A 46 -0.92 -6.14 -0.03
N VAL A 47 -1.44 -6.20 1.20
CA VAL A 47 -0.65 -6.22 2.44
C VAL A 47 0.20 -7.49 2.53
N GLY A 48 -0.34 -8.63 2.10
CA GLY A 48 0.38 -9.90 2.04
C GLY A 48 1.55 -9.87 1.06
N LEU A 49 1.37 -9.30 -0.13
CA LEU A 49 2.44 -9.10 -1.11
C LEU A 49 3.51 -8.13 -0.59
N MET A 50 3.12 -7.03 0.06
CA MET A 50 4.06 -6.12 0.72
C MET A 50 4.86 -6.83 1.82
N ALA A 51 4.22 -7.65 2.65
CA ALA A 51 4.91 -8.45 3.66
C ALA A 51 5.91 -9.43 3.06
N LEU A 52 5.54 -10.09 1.96
CA LEU A 52 6.43 -11.01 1.25
C LEU A 52 7.64 -10.26 0.67
N GLY A 53 7.41 -9.15 -0.03
CA GLY A 53 8.47 -8.33 -0.63
C GLY A 53 9.42 -7.71 0.40
N ALA A 54 8.91 -7.36 1.58
CA ALA A 54 9.73 -6.79 2.64
C ALA A 54 10.43 -7.85 3.51
N SER A 55 10.12 -9.14 3.35
CA SER A 55 10.72 -10.19 4.16
C SER A 55 12.19 -10.42 3.75
N ARG A 56 13.13 -10.00 4.60
CA ARG A 56 14.57 -10.30 4.47
C ARG A 56 15.00 -11.36 5.49
N PRO A 57 15.92 -12.27 5.15
CA PRO A 57 16.49 -13.22 6.12
C PRO A 57 17.05 -12.47 7.34
N GLY A 58 16.69 -12.90 8.55
CA GLY A 58 17.27 -12.38 9.80
C GLY A 58 16.68 -11.08 10.37
N ARG A 59 15.79 -10.36 9.68
CA ARG A 59 15.16 -9.13 10.21
C ARG A 59 13.64 -9.24 10.35
N ARG A 60 13.16 -9.47 11.58
CA ARG A 60 11.76 -9.21 11.97
C ARG A 60 11.67 -7.78 12.50
N SER A 61 11.37 -6.83 11.62
CA SER A 61 11.13 -5.46 12.06
C SER A 61 9.66 -5.30 12.45
N ARG A 62 9.36 -5.18 13.75
CA ARG A 62 8.01 -4.78 14.21
C ARG A 62 7.59 -3.42 13.65
N VAL A 63 8.56 -2.58 13.30
CA VAL A 63 8.33 -1.28 12.64
C VAL A 63 7.61 -1.45 11.31
N LEU A 64 7.77 -2.59 10.62
CA LEU A 64 7.07 -2.86 9.36
C LEU A 64 5.58 -3.12 9.51
N LEU A 65 5.10 -3.45 10.71
CA LEU A 65 3.66 -3.60 10.97
C LEU A 65 2.93 -2.26 10.87
N ILE A 66 3.62 -1.14 11.12
CA ILE A 66 3.04 0.20 11.04
C ILE A 66 2.62 0.55 9.61
N PRO A 67 3.51 0.53 8.59
CA PRO A 67 3.11 0.82 7.22
C PRO A 67 2.13 -0.22 6.68
N LEU A 68 2.29 -1.51 7.02
CA LEU A 68 1.35 -2.54 6.58
C LEU A 68 -0.07 -2.31 7.14
N GLY A 69 -0.16 -2.04 8.45
CA GLY A 69 -1.44 -1.76 9.11
C GLY A 69 -2.06 -0.47 8.59
N PHE A 70 -1.25 0.57 8.37
CA PHE A 70 -1.71 1.81 7.76
C PHE A 70 -2.30 1.57 6.37
N THR A 71 -1.59 0.87 5.48
CA THR A 71 -2.10 0.54 4.14
C THR A 71 -3.40 -0.27 4.22
N PHE A 72 -3.48 -1.26 5.12
CA PHE A 72 -4.70 -2.03 5.32
C PHE A 72 -5.89 -1.15 5.70
N VAL A 73 -5.71 -0.27 6.68
CA VAL A 73 -6.75 0.65 7.18
C VAL A 73 -7.16 1.66 6.11
N VAL A 74 -6.22 2.20 5.35
CA VAL A 74 -6.52 3.14 4.26
C VAL A 74 -7.34 2.47 3.16
N LEU A 75 -6.96 1.26 2.74
CA LEU A 75 -7.70 0.52 1.72
C LEU A 75 -9.10 0.13 2.22
N LEU A 76 -9.17 -0.50 3.39
CA LEU A 76 -10.44 -0.96 3.94
C LEU A 76 -11.37 0.20 4.30
N GLY A 77 -10.83 1.26 4.90
CA GLY A 77 -11.56 2.46 5.29
C GLY A 77 -12.02 3.27 4.09
N GLY A 78 -11.15 3.51 3.11
CA GLY A 78 -11.50 4.27 1.91
C GLY A 78 -12.59 3.58 1.09
N PHE A 79 -12.38 2.31 0.73
CA PHE A 79 -13.38 1.58 -0.05
C PHE A 79 -14.62 1.22 0.76
N GLY A 80 -14.48 0.94 2.06
CA GLY A 80 -15.60 0.70 2.96
C GLY A 80 -16.49 1.94 3.11
N LEU A 81 -15.89 3.13 3.21
CA LEU A 81 -16.62 4.40 3.23
C LEU A 81 -17.33 4.65 1.89
N ALA A 82 -16.68 4.32 0.77
CA ALA A 82 -17.31 4.38 -0.54
C ALA A 82 -18.55 3.48 -0.64
N LEU A 83 -18.51 2.28 -0.06
CA LEU A 83 -19.66 1.37 0.00
C LEU A 83 -20.75 1.83 0.97
N ALA A 84 -20.37 2.46 2.08
CA ALA A 84 -21.31 2.95 3.08
C ALA A 84 -22.12 4.17 2.62
N LEU A 85 -21.63 4.89 1.60
CA LEU A 85 -22.40 5.98 0.97
C LEU A 85 -23.73 5.45 0.41
N PRO A 86 -24.86 6.15 0.63
CA PRO A 86 -26.16 5.73 0.11
C PRO A 86 -26.10 5.50 -1.41
N GLY A 87 -26.67 4.38 -1.86
CA GLY A 87 -26.91 4.18 -3.30
C GLY A 87 -28.04 5.09 -3.78
N GLY A 88 -27.90 5.65 -4.99
CA GLY A 88 -28.93 6.50 -5.59
C GLY A 88 -28.43 7.86 -6.07
N GLU A 89 -27.26 7.88 -6.71
CA GLU A 89 -26.80 9.08 -7.40
C GLU A 89 -27.71 9.32 -8.61
N GLY A 90 -28.68 10.22 -8.45
CA GLY A 90 -29.56 10.70 -9.52
C GLY A 90 -29.00 11.96 -10.20
N PRO A 91 -29.67 12.45 -11.26
CA PRO A 91 -29.21 13.63 -12.01
C PRO A 91 -29.11 14.93 -11.18
N ALA A 92 -29.78 14.99 -10.02
CA ALA A 92 -29.71 16.12 -9.09
C ALA A 92 -28.60 16.01 -8.03
N THR A 93 -27.80 14.94 -8.03
CA THR A 93 -26.76 14.73 -7.02
C THR A 93 -25.62 15.73 -7.22
N PRO A 94 -25.19 16.48 -6.19
CA PRO A 94 -24.09 17.42 -6.32
C PRO A 94 -22.80 16.68 -6.68
N LEU A 95 -22.17 17.13 -7.78
CA LEU A 95 -20.90 16.58 -8.27
C LEU A 95 -19.74 17.19 -7.48
N LEU A 96 -18.80 16.34 -7.04
CA LEU A 96 -17.53 16.76 -6.46
C LEU A 96 -16.49 16.80 -7.58
N ALA A 97 -16.08 18.01 -7.97
CA ALA A 97 -15.11 18.24 -9.07
C ALA A 97 -15.48 17.51 -10.38
N GLY A 98 -16.78 17.43 -10.70
CA GLY A 98 -17.29 16.80 -11.92
C GLY A 98 -17.61 15.31 -11.81
N LEU A 99 -17.41 14.69 -10.63
CA LEU A 99 -17.72 13.28 -10.39
C LEU A 99 -18.79 13.09 -9.31
N PRO A 100 -19.59 12.02 -9.40
CA PRO A 100 -20.44 11.63 -8.29
C PRO A 100 -19.61 11.36 -7.03
N PRO A 101 -20.13 11.66 -5.82
CA PRO A 101 -19.35 11.61 -4.59
C PRO A 101 -18.60 10.31 -4.35
N ARG A 102 -19.20 9.16 -4.68
CA ARG A 102 -18.55 7.85 -4.52
C ARG A 102 -17.35 7.71 -5.45
N ALA A 103 -17.49 8.13 -6.71
CA ALA A 103 -16.41 8.10 -7.69
C ALA A 103 -15.29 9.08 -7.31
N ALA A 104 -15.64 10.28 -6.87
CA ALA A 104 -14.68 11.28 -6.39
C ALA A 104 -13.86 10.77 -5.20
N LEU A 105 -14.50 10.08 -4.23
CA LEU A 105 -13.81 9.51 -3.08
C LEU A 105 -12.81 8.43 -3.47
N ILE A 106 -13.19 7.53 -4.39
CA ILE A 106 -12.29 6.48 -4.86
C ILE A 106 -11.14 7.07 -5.69
N LEU A 107 -11.45 7.92 -6.67
CA LEU A 107 -10.46 8.42 -7.62
C LEU A 107 -9.52 9.45 -6.99
N TYR A 108 -10.06 10.44 -6.28
CA TYR A 108 -9.25 11.48 -5.68
C TYR A 108 -8.69 11.06 -4.32
N GLY A 109 -9.51 10.42 -3.47
CA GLY A 109 -9.11 10.04 -2.12
C GLY A 109 -8.23 8.80 -2.07
N ILE A 110 -8.59 7.73 -2.78
CA ILE A 110 -7.86 6.45 -2.71
C ILE A 110 -6.81 6.34 -3.83
N GLY A 111 -7.09 6.85 -5.03
CA GLY A 111 -6.18 6.79 -6.17
C GLY A 111 -5.13 7.91 -6.16
N LEU A 112 -5.57 9.16 -6.24
CA LEU A 112 -4.70 10.30 -6.48
C LEU A 112 -3.95 10.76 -5.23
N LEU A 113 -4.62 10.86 -4.08
CA LEU A 113 -4.03 11.38 -2.86
C LEU A 113 -2.77 10.58 -2.42
N PRO A 114 -2.78 9.23 -2.37
CA PRO A 114 -1.58 8.48 -1.99
C PRO A 114 -0.44 8.65 -3.01
N ALA A 115 -0.76 8.77 -4.29
CA ALA A 115 0.22 8.99 -5.35
C ALA A 115 0.94 10.35 -5.22
N LEU A 116 0.30 11.35 -4.62
CA LEU A 116 0.92 12.65 -4.32
C LEU A 116 1.62 12.66 -2.96
N VAL A 117 1.05 12.00 -1.97
CA VAL A 117 1.59 11.95 -0.60
C VAL A 117 2.89 11.17 -0.53
N LEU A 118 3.02 10.04 -1.25
CA LEU A 118 4.25 9.22 -1.20
C LEU A 118 5.50 9.98 -1.69
N PRO A 119 5.50 10.62 -2.87
CA PRO A 119 6.64 11.41 -3.34
C PRO A 119 6.98 12.58 -2.41
N LEU A 120 5.95 13.25 -1.86
CA LEU A 120 6.15 14.36 -0.94
C LEU A 120 6.75 13.88 0.39
N ALA A 121 6.21 12.81 0.96
CA ALA A 121 6.74 12.19 2.17
C ALA A 121 8.18 11.73 1.96
N TYR A 122 8.47 11.12 0.81
CA TYR A 122 9.83 10.73 0.40
C TYR A 122 10.75 11.95 0.32
N ALA A 123 10.36 13.01 -0.39
CA ALA A 123 11.16 14.23 -0.50
C ALA A 123 11.47 14.86 0.87
N LEU A 124 10.50 14.88 1.78
CA LEU A 124 10.67 15.42 3.13
C LEU A 124 11.53 14.52 4.05
N THR A 125 11.50 13.20 3.85
CA THR A 125 12.35 12.26 4.61
C THR A 125 13.69 11.99 3.96
N PHE A 126 13.89 12.41 2.71
CA PHE A 126 15.11 12.18 1.93
C PHE A 126 16.36 12.62 2.71
N ARG A 127 16.40 13.88 3.20
CA ARG A 127 17.52 14.40 4.01
C ARG A 127 17.84 13.60 5.28
N ARG A 128 16.88 12.85 5.83
CA ARG A 128 17.10 12.02 7.02
C ARG A 128 17.52 10.58 6.68
N MET A 129 17.29 10.12 5.46
CA MET A 129 17.55 8.74 5.03
C MET A 129 18.77 8.60 4.10
N THR A 130 19.25 9.69 3.49
CA THR A 130 20.52 9.72 2.75
C THR A 130 21.68 10.22 3.61
N LEU A 131 22.89 9.79 3.25
CA LEU A 131 24.14 10.28 3.82
C LEU A 131 24.22 11.80 3.62
N ASP A 132 24.56 12.53 4.67
CA ASP A 132 24.83 13.96 4.57
C ASP A 132 26.12 14.19 3.75
N GLU A 133 26.32 15.38 3.20
CA GLU A 133 27.49 15.69 2.37
C GLU A 133 28.80 15.41 3.13
N ALA A 134 28.79 15.67 4.45
CA ALA A 134 29.89 15.37 5.36
C ALA A 134 30.19 13.86 5.49
N ASP A 135 29.17 13.00 5.45
CA ASP A 135 29.36 11.55 5.49
C ASP A 135 29.87 11.01 4.16
N ILE A 136 29.42 11.60 3.04
CA ILE A 136 29.94 11.30 1.69
C ILE A 136 31.42 11.66 1.61
N GLU A 137 31.81 12.83 2.11
CA GLU A 137 33.19 13.30 2.10
C GLU A 137 34.09 12.43 3.00
N ARG A 138 33.58 12.00 4.17
CA ARG A 138 34.27 11.04 5.04
C ARG A 138 34.51 9.70 4.33
N ILE A 139 33.54 9.17 3.59
CA ILE A 139 33.70 7.92 2.82
C ILE A 139 34.72 8.11 1.68
N ARG A 140 34.70 9.26 0.99
CA ARG A 140 35.70 9.58 -0.06
C ARG A 140 37.12 9.66 0.52
N ALA A 141 37.30 10.30 1.68
CA ALA A 141 38.59 10.42 2.34
C ALA A 141 39.17 9.06 2.76
N VAL A 142 38.32 8.16 3.30
CA VAL A 142 38.75 6.79 3.65
C VAL A 142 39.17 6.01 2.41
N ARG A 143 38.40 6.09 1.32
CA ARG A 143 38.78 5.42 0.06
C ARG A 143 40.07 5.94 -0.53
N ALA A 144 40.31 7.26 -0.47
CA ALA A 144 41.56 7.87 -0.96
C ALA A 144 42.79 7.44 -0.14
N ALA A 145 42.63 7.25 1.17
CA ALA A 145 43.68 6.72 2.03
C ALA A 145 43.99 5.24 1.75
N GLU A 146 42.97 4.42 1.46
CA GLU A 146 43.15 3.01 1.10
C GLU A 146 43.81 2.80 -0.27
N SER A 147 43.44 3.61 -1.28
CA SER A 147 44.05 3.54 -2.61
C SER A 147 45.46 4.14 -2.67
N GLY A 148 45.80 5.08 -1.77
CA GLY A 148 47.17 5.59 -1.61
C GLY A 148 48.11 4.67 -0.81
N GLY A 149 47.57 3.82 0.06
CA GLY A 149 48.35 2.90 0.91
C GLY A 149 48.72 1.55 0.27
N GLY A 150 48.17 1.22 -0.89
CA GLY A 150 48.36 -0.07 -1.57
C GLY A 150 49.55 -0.15 -2.54
N SER A 151 50.27 0.94 -2.81
CA SER A 151 51.37 1.00 -3.80
C SER A 151 52.77 0.86 -3.17
N GLY A 152 52.89 0.16 -2.04
CA GLY A 152 54.13 0.10 -1.25
C GLY A 152 54.47 -1.28 -0.66
N ARG A 153 54.17 -2.37 -1.38
CA ARG A 153 54.70 -3.70 -1.09
C ARG A 153 55.07 -4.43 -2.37
#